data_AF-A0A7S1KDJ6-F1
#
_entry.id   AF-A0A7S1KDJ6-F1
#
_cell.length_a   1.000
_cell.length_b   1.000
_cell.length_c   1.000
_cell.angle_alpha   90.00
_cell.angle_beta   90.00
_cell.angle_gamma   90.00
#
_symmetry.space_group_name_H-M   'P 1'
#
loop_
_entity.id
_entity.type
_entity.pdbx_description
1 polymer ?
#
loop_
_entity_poly.entity_id
_entity_poly.type
_entity_poly.pdbx_seq_one_letter_code
_entity_poly.pdbx_strand_id
1 'polypeptide(L)'
;PELSGLRNKRLVGRVFRAFTDMTHETRQKMATLVLNLLCTHSMFPFTREAISSLGDSPQTSISSLCAVLSEVDEDLTTGVAFALLQGIMARGRREGNAADYRDFLVQHHPEILKRAASSVDGIVDGRRGSAKALTFIGAMYAPREAGFAFPPAPMPTFLWVSLFSTAVRIMTHERREIRDMMLTTGDAEMSPAVLIQLLVREHIHYVTHIDRRMSP
;
A
#
# COMPACT_ATOMS: atom_id res chain seq x y z
N PRO A 1 28.19 -7.47 -15.39
CA PRO A 1 27.22 -6.46 -14.89
C PRO A 1 25.75 -6.77 -15.27
N GLU A 2 25.47 -7.10 -16.54
CA GLU A 2 24.09 -7.36 -17.01
C GLU A 2 23.54 -8.75 -16.63
N LEU A 3 24.39 -9.79 -16.63
CA LEU A 3 24.01 -11.16 -16.24
C LEU A 3 23.63 -11.29 -14.76
N SER A 4 24.27 -10.51 -13.87
CA SER A 4 23.92 -10.44 -12.46
C SER A 4 22.57 -9.75 -12.24
N GLY A 5 22.25 -8.71 -13.01
CA GLY A 5 20.94 -8.05 -12.98
C GLY A 5 19.81 -8.97 -13.42
N LEU A 6 20.01 -9.77 -14.48
CA LEU A 6 19.02 -10.74 -14.96
C LEU A 6 18.81 -11.91 -13.98
N ARG A 7 19.87 -12.40 -13.31
CA ARG A 7 19.75 -13.44 -12.27
C ARG A 7 18.96 -12.95 -11.06
N ASN A 8 19.18 -11.71 -10.63
CA ASN A 8 18.44 -11.12 -9.51
C ASN A 8 16.95 -10.99 -9.84
N LYS A 9 16.60 -10.53 -11.05
CA LYS A 9 15.22 -10.47 -11.54
C LYS A 9 14.49 -11.81 -11.50
N ARG A 10 15.12 -12.88 -12.01
CA ARG A 10 14.54 -14.22 -12.00
C ARG A 10 14.37 -14.78 -10.59
N LEU A 11 15.30 -14.49 -9.68
CA LEU A 11 15.19 -14.90 -8.28
C LEU A 11 13.98 -14.24 -7.62
N VAL A 12 13.78 -12.93 -7.84
CA VAL A 12 12.62 -12.23 -7.29
C VAL A 12 11.32 -12.76 -7.84
N GLY A 13 11.23 -12.99 -9.15
CA GLY A 13 10.04 -13.62 -9.74
C GLY A 13 9.70 -14.98 -9.12
N ARG A 14 10.72 -15.79 -8.79
CA ARG A 14 10.50 -17.08 -8.09
C ARG A 14 10.03 -16.90 -6.65
N VAL A 15 10.61 -15.94 -5.92
CA VAL A 15 10.21 -15.65 -4.54
C VAL A 15 8.78 -15.10 -4.51
N PHE A 16 8.43 -14.20 -5.43
CA PHE A 16 7.06 -13.69 -5.58
C PHE A 16 6.07 -14.82 -5.87
N ARG A 17 6.37 -15.69 -6.86
CA ARG A 17 5.50 -16.84 -7.16
C ARG A 17 5.37 -17.78 -5.97
N ALA A 18 6.46 -18.04 -5.25
CA ALA A 18 6.45 -18.84 -4.04
C ALA A 18 5.61 -18.21 -2.91
N PHE A 19 5.55 -16.89 -2.85
CA PHE A 19 4.74 -16.14 -1.89
C PHE A 19 3.24 -16.18 -2.24
N THR A 20 2.89 -16.07 -3.52
CA THR A 20 1.50 -16.16 -3.99
C THR A 20 0.99 -17.60 -4.14
N ASP A 21 1.89 -18.58 -4.06
CA ASP A 21 1.60 -20.01 -4.11
C ASP A 21 1.10 -20.51 -2.75
N MET A 22 -0.22 -20.39 -2.55
CA MET A 22 -0.88 -20.74 -1.29
C MET A 22 -1.02 -22.26 -1.09
N THR A 23 -0.69 -23.10 -2.09
CA THR A 23 -0.77 -24.57 -1.94
C THR A 23 0.40 -25.15 -1.14
N HIS A 24 1.44 -24.36 -0.87
CA HIS A 24 2.63 -24.79 -0.14
C HIS A 24 2.98 -23.81 0.99
N GLU A 25 2.31 -23.96 2.14
CA GLU A 25 2.45 -23.08 3.31
C GLU A 25 3.91 -22.83 3.74
N THR A 26 4.73 -23.88 3.87
CA THR A 26 6.16 -23.73 4.25
C THR A 26 6.93 -22.88 3.23
N ARG A 27 6.64 -23.07 1.95
CA ARG A 27 7.29 -22.34 0.86
C ARG A 27 6.85 -20.87 0.86
N GLN A 28 5.58 -20.62 1.08
CA GLN A 28 5.03 -19.28 1.24
C GLN A 28 5.66 -18.57 2.43
N LYS A 29 5.72 -19.21 3.61
CA LYS A 29 6.35 -18.61 4.82
C LYS A 29 7.80 -18.23 4.58
N MET A 30 8.58 -19.10 3.93
CA MET A 30 9.97 -18.77 3.58
C MET A 30 10.05 -17.59 2.60
N ALA A 31 9.15 -17.53 1.62
CA ALA A 31 9.07 -16.41 0.69
C ALA A 31 8.65 -15.11 1.40
N THR A 32 7.71 -15.18 2.36
CA THR A 32 7.30 -14.05 3.21
C THR A 32 8.49 -13.47 3.96
N LEU A 33 9.34 -14.30 4.59
CA LEU A 33 10.52 -13.83 5.32
C LEU A 33 11.50 -13.10 4.39
N VAL A 34 11.77 -13.66 3.22
CA VAL A 34 12.65 -13.04 2.21
C VAL A 34 12.07 -11.71 1.74
N LEU A 35 10.78 -11.69 1.37
CA LEU A 35 10.13 -10.48 0.88
C LEU A 35 10.00 -9.40 1.96
N ASN A 36 9.77 -9.79 3.21
CA ASN A 36 9.75 -8.85 4.32
C ASN A 36 11.08 -8.10 4.45
N LEU A 37 12.21 -8.82 4.41
CA LEU A 37 13.55 -8.20 4.40
C LEU A 37 13.72 -7.22 3.23
N LEU A 38 13.19 -7.58 2.06
CA LEU A 38 13.24 -6.72 0.87
C LEU A 38 12.32 -5.48 0.99
N CYS A 39 11.23 -5.57 1.75
CA CYS A 39 10.25 -4.49 1.94
C CYS A 39 10.55 -3.57 3.14
N THR A 40 11.44 -3.95 4.06
CA THR A 40 11.78 -3.18 5.26
C THR A 40 13.08 -2.39 5.15
N HIS A 41 14.11 -2.91 4.47
CA HIS A 41 15.46 -2.32 4.54
C HIS A 41 15.74 -1.16 3.57
N SER A 42 14.79 -0.24 3.33
CA SER A 42 14.93 0.87 2.35
C SER A 42 15.31 0.42 0.92
N MET A 43 15.26 -0.89 0.63
CA MET A 43 15.39 -1.50 -0.68
C MET A 43 14.08 -1.36 -1.50
N PHE A 44 13.35 -0.26 -1.31
CA PHE A 44 12.26 0.13 -2.20
C PHE A 44 12.66 0.17 -3.69
N PRO A 45 13.92 0.49 -4.06
CA PRO A 45 14.43 0.30 -5.43
C PRO A 45 14.40 -1.16 -5.89
N PHE A 46 14.59 -2.11 -4.97
CA PHE A 46 14.55 -3.54 -5.27
C PHE A 46 13.12 -4.02 -5.47
N THR A 47 12.12 -3.56 -4.70
CA THR A 47 10.69 -3.83 -4.97
C THR A 47 10.26 -3.20 -6.30
N ARG A 48 10.79 -2.01 -6.64
CA ARG A 48 10.58 -1.32 -7.91
C ARG A 48 11.06 -2.13 -9.11
N GLU A 49 12.27 -2.69 -9.05
CA GLU A 49 12.84 -3.53 -10.11
C GLU A 49 12.23 -4.94 -10.11
N ALA A 50 11.99 -5.51 -8.93
CA ALA A 50 11.31 -6.78 -8.71
C ALA A 50 9.95 -6.84 -9.40
N ILE A 51 9.07 -5.87 -9.11
CA ILE A 51 7.72 -5.80 -9.67
C ILE A 51 7.76 -5.56 -11.17
N SER A 52 8.72 -4.77 -11.67
CA SER A 52 8.94 -4.61 -13.11
C SER A 52 9.44 -5.90 -13.77
N SER A 53 10.07 -6.79 -13.00
CA SER A 53 10.68 -8.03 -13.48
C SER A 53 9.79 -9.27 -13.41
N LEU A 54 8.60 -9.15 -12.81
CA LEU A 54 7.66 -10.27 -12.72
C LEU A 54 7.22 -10.77 -14.10
N GLY A 55 7.28 -9.93 -15.14
CA GLY A 55 6.91 -10.29 -16.51
C GLY A 55 5.42 -10.57 -16.71
N ASP A 56 4.68 -10.73 -15.61
CA ASP A 56 3.24 -10.93 -15.56
C ASP A 56 2.50 -9.59 -15.72
N SER A 57 1.24 -9.65 -16.19
CA SER A 57 0.41 -8.46 -16.27
C SER A 57 0.20 -7.85 -14.87
N PRO A 58 0.09 -6.52 -14.75
CA PRO A 58 -0.24 -5.88 -13.48
C PRO A 58 -1.51 -6.44 -12.84
N GLN A 59 -2.53 -6.74 -13.64
CA GLN A 59 -3.80 -7.33 -13.21
C GLN A 59 -3.61 -8.72 -12.57
N THR A 60 -2.75 -9.56 -13.16
CA THR A 60 -2.38 -10.86 -12.60
C THR A 60 -1.70 -10.69 -11.23
N SER A 61 -0.72 -9.78 -11.15
CA SER A 61 -0.01 -9.51 -9.89
C SER A 61 -0.94 -8.98 -8.79
N ILE A 62 -1.85 -8.06 -9.14
CA ILE A 62 -2.86 -7.54 -8.22
C ILE A 62 -3.75 -8.70 -7.73
N SER A 63 -4.28 -9.50 -8.64
CA SER A 63 -5.20 -10.59 -8.29
C SER A 63 -4.55 -11.65 -7.39
N SER A 64 -3.30 -12.04 -7.68
CA SER A 64 -2.56 -13.00 -6.85
C SER A 64 -2.30 -12.46 -5.44
N LEU A 65 -1.98 -11.18 -5.29
CA LEU A 65 -1.79 -10.56 -3.97
C LEU A 65 -3.11 -10.38 -3.21
N CYS A 66 -4.19 -10.07 -3.92
CA CYS A 66 -5.53 -9.98 -3.31
C CYS A 66 -6.02 -11.34 -2.83
N ALA A 67 -5.69 -12.43 -3.53
CA ALA A 67 -5.96 -13.79 -3.06
C ALA A 67 -5.22 -14.11 -1.75
N VAL A 68 -3.92 -13.77 -1.65
CA VAL A 68 -3.15 -13.89 -0.39
C VAL A 68 -3.80 -13.10 0.74
N LEU A 69 -4.22 -11.86 0.47
CA LEU A 69 -4.95 -11.01 1.40
C LEU A 69 -6.41 -11.41 1.62
N SER A 70 -6.91 -12.47 1.00
CA SER A 70 -8.24 -13.01 1.26
C SER A 70 -8.15 -14.26 2.12
N GLU A 71 -7.10 -15.07 1.95
CA GLU A 71 -6.95 -16.36 2.61
C GLU A 71 -6.06 -16.34 3.86
N VAL A 72 -5.10 -15.41 3.94
CA VAL A 72 -4.11 -15.38 5.03
C VAL A 72 -4.37 -14.21 5.98
N ASP A 73 -4.34 -14.46 7.31
CA ASP A 73 -4.48 -13.43 8.36
C ASP A 73 -3.24 -13.26 9.26
N GLU A 74 -2.11 -13.82 8.84
CA GLU A 74 -0.84 -13.58 9.51
C GLU A 74 -0.35 -12.15 9.26
N ASP A 75 -0.03 -11.40 10.32
CA ASP A 75 0.37 -9.97 10.26
C ASP A 75 1.55 -9.72 9.32
N LEU A 76 2.56 -10.60 9.36
CA LEU A 76 3.75 -10.49 8.52
C LEU A 76 3.42 -10.68 7.03
N THR A 77 2.69 -11.75 6.70
CA THR A 77 2.28 -12.06 5.33
C THR A 77 1.37 -10.97 4.76
N THR A 78 0.43 -10.47 5.58
CA THR A 78 -0.44 -9.34 5.26
C THR A 78 0.36 -8.07 4.98
N GLY A 79 1.31 -7.74 5.85
CA GLY A 79 2.19 -6.57 5.68
C GLY A 79 3.03 -6.63 4.40
N VAL A 80 3.57 -7.82 4.07
CA VAL A 80 4.30 -8.04 2.81
C VAL A 80 3.39 -7.88 1.60
N ALA A 81 2.18 -8.45 1.62
CA ALA A 81 1.25 -8.32 0.50
C ALA A 81 0.85 -6.86 0.25
N PHE A 82 0.56 -6.08 1.31
CA PHE A 82 0.30 -4.64 1.16
C PHE A 82 1.51 -3.86 0.65
N ALA A 83 2.73 -4.17 1.10
CA ALA A 83 3.93 -3.52 0.60
C ALA A 83 4.16 -3.79 -0.90
N LEU A 84 3.85 -5.00 -1.38
CA LEU A 84 3.93 -5.35 -2.79
C LEU A 84 2.83 -4.65 -3.61
N LEU A 85 1.60 -4.59 -3.11
CA LEU A 85 0.52 -3.82 -3.73
C LEU A 85 0.85 -2.32 -3.81
N GLN A 86 1.44 -1.75 -2.76
CA GLN A 86 1.95 -0.37 -2.78
C GLN A 86 2.92 -0.17 -3.95
N GLY A 87 3.87 -1.10 -4.13
CA GLY A 87 4.84 -1.04 -5.23
C GLY A 87 4.19 -1.13 -6.61
N ILE A 88 3.14 -1.95 -6.76
CA ILE A 88 2.37 -2.07 -8.00
C ILE A 88 1.59 -0.78 -8.30
N MET A 89 0.92 -0.19 -7.30
CA MET A 89 0.22 1.09 -7.47
C MET A 89 1.19 2.23 -7.81
N ALA A 90 2.33 2.27 -7.12
CA ALA A 90 3.40 3.23 -7.42
C ALA A 90 4.02 3.02 -8.82
N ARG A 91 3.99 1.80 -9.36
CA ARG A 91 4.38 1.52 -10.75
C ARG A 91 3.36 2.10 -11.73
N GLY A 92 2.06 1.81 -11.55
CA GLY A 92 1.00 2.39 -12.40
C GLY A 92 1.08 3.92 -12.45
N ARG A 93 1.36 4.56 -11.31
CA ARG A 93 1.63 6.01 -11.23
C ARG A 93 2.78 6.48 -12.12
N ARG A 94 3.93 5.81 -12.07
CA ARG A 94 5.10 6.17 -12.88
C ARG A 94 4.89 5.95 -14.37
N GLU A 95 4.07 4.95 -14.73
CA GLU A 95 3.74 4.63 -16.11
C GLU A 95 2.63 5.54 -16.67
N GLY A 96 2.02 6.41 -15.85
CA GLY A 96 0.88 7.25 -16.24
C GLY A 96 -0.48 6.53 -16.23
N ASN A 97 -0.50 5.26 -15.84
CA ASN A 97 -1.68 4.37 -15.89
C ASN A 97 -2.22 4.06 -14.48
N ALA A 98 -2.07 4.97 -13.51
CA ALA A 98 -2.48 4.71 -12.13
C ALA A 98 -3.99 4.47 -11.99
N ALA A 99 -4.79 5.13 -12.82
CA ALA A 99 -6.23 4.93 -12.89
C ALA A 99 -6.54 3.46 -13.13
N ASP A 100 -5.99 2.86 -14.18
CA ASP A 100 -6.26 1.47 -14.56
C ASP A 100 -5.88 0.48 -13.46
N TYR A 101 -4.75 0.69 -12.79
CA TYR A 101 -4.30 -0.19 -11.70
C TYR A 101 -5.21 -0.08 -10.48
N ARG A 102 -5.55 1.15 -10.10
CA ARG A 102 -6.45 1.44 -8.97
C ARG A 102 -7.86 0.92 -9.26
N ASP A 103 -8.39 1.25 -10.44
CA ASP A 103 -9.75 0.94 -10.85
C ASP A 103 -9.92 -0.56 -11.04
N PHE A 104 -8.90 -1.27 -11.56
CA PHE A 104 -8.90 -2.73 -11.57
C PHE A 104 -9.03 -3.31 -10.15
N LEU A 105 -8.26 -2.81 -9.18
CA LEU A 105 -8.37 -3.27 -7.79
C LEU A 105 -9.74 -2.94 -7.20
N VAL A 106 -10.25 -1.72 -7.41
CA VAL A 106 -11.57 -1.28 -6.90
C VAL A 106 -12.71 -2.09 -7.50
N GLN A 107 -12.64 -2.44 -8.79
CA GLN A 107 -13.68 -3.18 -9.50
C GLN A 107 -13.67 -4.67 -9.18
N HIS A 108 -12.48 -5.29 -9.06
CA HIS A 108 -12.36 -6.74 -8.95
C HIS A 108 -12.09 -7.24 -7.53
N HIS A 109 -11.50 -6.41 -6.66
CA HIS A 109 -11.08 -6.79 -5.30
C HIS A 109 -11.46 -5.71 -4.25
N PRO A 110 -12.71 -5.22 -4.21
CA PRO A 110 -13.11 -4.10 -3.34
C PRO A 110 -12.99 -4.42 -1.83
N GLU A 111 -13.09 -5.69 -1.44
CA GLU A 111 -12.91 -6.17 -0.07
C GLU A 111 -11.50 -5.91 0.46
N ILE A 112 -10.49 -5.87 -0.41
CA ILE A 112 -9.11 -5.57 -0.02
C ILE A 112 -8.96 -4.14 0.49
N LEU A 113 -9.76 -3.19 -0.03
CA LEU A 113 -9.79 -1.83 0.51
C LEU A 113 -10.42 -1.78 1.91
N LYS A 114 -11.46 -2.60 2.17
CA LYS A 114 -12.04 -2.73 3.51
C LYS A 114 -11.03 -3.35 4.47
N ARG A 115 -10.32 -4.38 4.02
CA ARG A 115 -9.25 -5.01 4.81
C ARG A 115 -8.12 -4.03 5.11
N ALA A 116 -7.68 -3.25 4.12
CA ALA A 116 -6.68 -2.21 4.32
C ALA A 116 -7.14 -1.16 5.35
N ALA A 117 -8.38 -0.70 5.26
CA ALA A 117 -8.97 0.23 6.23
C ALA A 117 -8.97 -0.36 7.66
N SER A 118 -9.43 -1.61 7.83
CA SER A 118 -9.39 -2.32 9.11
C SER A 118 -7.97 -2.52 9.63
N SER A 119 -7.00 -2.79 8.75
CA SER A 119 -5.60 -2.90 9.13
C SER A 119 -5.04 -1.55 9.61
N VAL A 120 -5.43 -0.43 9.01
CA VAL A 120 -5.02 0.92 9.45
C VAL A 120 -5.51 1.24 10.85
N ASP A 121 -6.68 0.76 11.26
CA ASP A 121 -7.14 0.91 12.65
C ASP A 121 -6.21 0.25 13.67
N GLY A 122 -5.40 -0.75 13.27
CA GLY A 122 -4.37 -1.36 14.11
C GLY A 122 -3.15 -0.47 14.38
N ILE A 123 -3.02 0.70 13.74
CA ILE A 123 -1.94 1.66 14.00
C ILE A 123 -1.94 2.11 15.47
N VAL A 124 -3.12 2.39 16.04
CA VAL A 124 -3.22 2.83 17.44
C VAL A 124 -2.85 1.71 18.43
N ASP A 125 -2.86 0.46 17.96
CA ASP A 125 -2.45 -0.71 18.75
C ASP A 125 -0.96 -1.08 18.53
N GLY A 126 -0.23 -0.34 17.68
CA GLY A 126 1.18 -0.58 17.39
C GLY A 126 1.45 -1.81 16.50
N ARG A 127 0.45 -2.28 15.73
CA ARG A 127 0.62 -3.43 14.83
C ARG A 127 1.50 -3.06 13.62
N ARG A 128 2.52 -3.89 13.34
CA ARG A 128 3.52 -3.59 12.29
C ARG A 128 2.93 -3.65 10.88
N GLY A 129 2.00 -4.56 10.60
CA GLY A 129 1.34 -4.66 9.29
C GLY A 129 0.50 -3.43 8.91
N SER A 130 0.02 -2.68 9.90
CA SER A 130 -0.90 -1.56 9.72
C SER A 130 -0.29 -0.38 8.96
N ALA A 131 1.01 -0.12 9.13
CA ALA A 131 1.70 0.94 8.39
C ALA A 131 1.78 0.65 6.89
N LYS A 132 1.96 -0.63 6.50
CA LYS A 132 2.04 -1.04 5.09
C LYS A 132 0.68 -0.94 4.39
N ALA A 133 -0.42 -1.22 5.10
CA ALA A 133 -1.76 -0.99 4.59
C ALA A 133 -2.01 0.51 4.29
N LEU A 134 -1.55 1.39 5.18
CA LEU A 134 -1.66 2.82 4.97
C LEU A 134 -0.82 3.32 3.79
N THR A 135 0.43 2.87 3.65
CA THR A 135 1.27 3.28 2.51
C THR A 135 0.72 2.77 1.18
N PHE A 136 0.09 1.59 1.17
CA PHE A 136 -0.69 1.09 0.04
C PHE A 136 -1.84 2.04 -0.34
N ILE A 137 -2.67 2.45 0.63
CA ILE A 137 -3.74 3.44 0.42
C ILE A 137 -3.16 4.78 -0.09
N GLY A 138 -2.04 5.21 0.48
CA GLY A 138 -1.27 6.38 0.03
C GLY A 138 -0.86 6.27 -1.44
N ALA A 139 -0.39 5.10 -1.86
CA ALA A 139 -0.03 4.84 -3.25
C ALA A 139 -1.22 4.82 -4.21
N MET A 140 -2.48 4.81 -3.73
CA MET A 140 -3.68 4.93 -4.54
C MET A 140 -4.27 6.35 -4.56
N TYR A 141 -4.26 7.05 -3.42
CA TYR A 141 -5.01 8.30 -3.24
C TYR A 141 -4.20 9.53 -2.79
N ALA A 142 -2.94 9.38 -2.35
CA ALA A 142 -2.18 10.53 -1.84
C ALA A 142 -1.85 11.55 -2.95
N PRO A 143 -1.82 12.86 -2.62
CA PRO A 143 -1.55 13.94 -3.57
C PRO A 143 -0.09 14.00 -4.03
N ARG A 144 0.15 14.82 -5.07
CA ARG A 144 1.48 15.08 -5.64
C ARG A 144 2.52 15.55 -4.61
N GLU A 145 2.08 16.31 -3.63
CA GLU A 145 2.87 16.83 -2.51
C GLU A 145 3.47 15.72 -1.64
N ALA A 146 2.85 14.53 -1.63
CA ALA A 146 3.39 13.35 -0.96
C ALA A 146 4.41 12.56 -1.81
N GLY A 147 4.85 13.13 -2.95
CA GLY A 147 5.75 12.47 -3.90
C GLY A 147 5.02 11.64 -4.97
N PHE A 148 3.70 11.78 -5.10
CA PHE A 148 2.87 10.96 -5.98
C PHE A 148 2.03 11.78 -6.97
N ALA A 149 2.57 12.10 -8.15
CA ALA A 149 1.82 12.88 -9.15
C ALA A 149 0.65 12.08 -9.75
N PHE A 150 -0.59 12.49 -9.52
CA PHE A 150 -1.79 11.93 -10.16
C PHE A 150 -2.97 12.94 -10.09
N PRO A 151 -3.94 12.95 -11.04
CA PRO A 151 -5.18 13.71 -10.87
C PRO A 151 -5.96 13.24 -9.63
N PRO A 152 -6.51 14.16 -8.83
CA PRO A 152 -7.29 13.82 -7.65
C PRO A 152 -8.38 12.79 -7.95
N ALA A 153 -8.52 11.78 -7.08
CA ALA A 153 -9.46 10.69 -7.27
C ALA A 153 -10.44 10.60 -6.09
N PRO A 154 -11.73 10.30 -6.35
CA PRO A 154 -12.69 10.13 -5.28
C PRO A 154 -12.30 8.90 -4.45
N MET A 155 -12.11 9.12 -3.15
CA MET A 155 -11.95 8.04 -2.20
C MET A 155 -13.32 7.49 -1.80
N PRO A 156 -13.53 6.16 -1.76
CA PRO A 156 -14.77 5.58 -1.27
C PRO A 156 -15.12 6.06 0.15
N THR A 157 -16.42 6.26 0.42
CA THR A 157 -16.90 6.83 1.70
C THR A 157 -16.39 6.07 2.93
N PHE A 158 -16.49 4.74 2.91
CA PHE A 158 -16.04 3.92 4.03
C PHE A 158 -14.54 4.09 4.33
N LEU A 159 -13.73 4.31 3.29
CA LEU A 159 -12.28 4.41 3.40
C LEU A 159 -11.89 5.75 4.04
N TRP A 160 -12.45 6.87 3.59
CA TRP A 160 -12.13 8.16 4.20
C TRP A 160 -12.64 8.24 5.64
N VAL A 161 -13.84 7.71 5.94
CA VAL A 161 -14.40 7.72 7.30
C VAL A 161 -13.50 6.93 8.24
N SER A 162 -13.01 5.76 7.80
CA SER A 162 -12.07 4.95 8.57
C SER A 162 -10.76 5.72 8.82
N LEU A 163 -10.12 6.27 7.78
CA LEU A 163 -8.90 7.05 7.92
C LEU A 163 -9.07 8.25 8.87
N PHE A 164 -10.19 8.96 8.77
CA PHE A 164 -10.52 10.09 9.63
C PHE A 164 -10.70 9.64 11.09
N SER A 165 -11.45 8.56 11.32
CA SER A 165 -11.62 7.95 12.64
C SER A 165 -10.27 7.55 13.25
N THR A 166 -9.40 6.89 12.48
CA THR A 166 -8.05 6.54 12.95
C THR A 166 -7.24 7.79 13.29
N ALA A 167 -7.28 8.85 12.47
CA ALA A 167 -6.62 10.12 12.77
C ALA A 167 -7.11 10.73 14.09
N VAL A 168 -8.43 10.77 14.32
CA VAL A 168 -9.00 11.27 15.58
C VAL A 168 -8.50 10.42 16.74
N ARG A 169 -8.55 9.09 16.63
CA ARG A 169 -8.07 8.18 17.69
C ARG A 169 -6.59 8.37 18.02
N ILE A 170 -5.74 8.63 17.02
CA ILE A 170 -4.32 8.96 17.22
C ILE A 170 -4.19 10.30 17.98
N MET A 171 -4.90 11.34 17.54
CA MET A 171 -4.84 12.67 18.17
C MET A 171 -5.36 12.68 19.61
N THR A 172 -6.39 11.89 19.90
CA THR A 172 -6.99 11.79 21.24
C THR A 172 -6.37 10.68 22.09
N HIS A 173 -5.30 10.02 21.63
CA HIS A 173 -4.74 8.87 22.32
C HIS A 173 -4.07 9.27 23.65
N GLU A 174 -4.30 8.50 24.72
CA GLU A 174 -3.73 8.76 26.05
C GLU A 174 -2.20 8.67 26.04
N ARG A 175 -1.65 7.66 25.37
CA ARG A 175 -0.19 7.51 25.20
C ARG A 175 0.39 8.62 24.32
N ARG A 176 1.28 9.41 24.90
CA ARG A 176 1.98 10.51 24.22
C ARG A 176 2.76 10.05 22.98
N GLU A 177 3.38 8.87 23.02
CA GLU A 177 4.16 8.33 21.88
C GLU A 177 3.30 8.14 20.61
N ILE A 178 2.05 7.69 20.78
CA ILE A 178 1.11 7.52 19.65
C ILE A 178 0.62 8.89 19.18
N ARG A 179 0.36 9.81 20.11
CA ARG A 179 -0.07 11.18 19.80
C ARG A 179 1.00 11.97 19.04
N ASP A 180 2.25 11.85 19.47
CA ASP A 180 3.41 12.56 18.92
C ASP A 180 3.86 11.97 17.58
N MET A 181 3.33 10.81 17.17
CA MET A 181 3.48 10.27 15.81
C MET A 181 2.95 11.23 14.73
N MET A 182 2.00 12.12 15.08
CA MET A 182 1.51 13.21 14.23
C MET A 182 2.51 14.35 14.03
N LEU A 183 3.50 14.49 14.93
CA LEU A 183 4.39 15.65 15.01
C LEU A 183 5.81 15.37 14.51
N THR A 184 6.18 14.11 14.27
CA THR A 184 7.52 13.73 13.81
C THR A 184 7.60 13.72 12.27
N THR A 185 8.17 14.79 11.71
CA THR A 185 8.58 14.91 10.29
C THR A 185 10.07 14.60 10.07
N GLY A 186 10.68 13.80 10.94
CA GLY A 186 12.12 13.51 10.92
C GLY A 186 12.48 12.27 10.11
N ASP A 187 12.98 12.52 8.89
CA ASP A 187 13.83 11.68 8.03
C ASP A 187 13.30 10.40 7.36
N ALA A 188 13.44 10.41 6.03
CA ALA A 188 13.41 9.34 5.02
C ALA A 188 12.10 8.57 4.75
N GLU A 189 11.15 8.45 5.68
CA GLU A 189 9.83 7.88 5.41
C GLU A 189 8.72 8.78 5.97
N MET A 190 7.71 9.12 5.16
CA MET A 190 6.57 9.92 5.61
C MET A 190 5.86 9.21 6.76
N SER A 191 5.70 9.88 7.91
CA SER A 191 5.08 9.26 9.07
C SER A 191 3.63 8.83 8.75
N PRO A 192 3.13 7.72 9.33
CA PRO A 192 1.77 7.26 9.10
C PRO A 192 0.72 8.36 9.36
N ALA A 193 0.94 9.15 10.41
CA ALA A 193 0.03 10.22 10.76
C ALA A 193 0.00 11.35 9.72
N VAL A 194 1.15 11.77 9.19
CA VAL A 194 1.23 12.77 8.11
C VAL A 194 0.54 12.26 6.85
N LEU A 195 0.74 10.98 6.50
CA LEU A 195 0.08 10.39 5.34
C LEU A 195 -1.45 10.35 5.49
N ILE A 196 -1.97 10.01 6.68
CA ILE A 196 -3.42 10.07 6.96
C ILE A 196 -3.94 11.50 6.79
N GLN A 197 -3.24 12.51 7.33
CA GLN A 197 -3.64 13.92 7.19
C GLN A 197 -3.71 14.36 5.73
N LEU A 198 -2.70 14.00 4.93
CA LEU A 198 -2.67 14.34 3.50
C LEU A 198 -3.80 13.66 2.74
N LEU A 199 -4.11 12.41 3.04
CA LEU A 199 -5.22 11.67 2.43
C LEU A 199 -6.58 12.29 2.76
N VAL A 200 -6.81 12.65 4.03
CA VAL A 200 -8.05 13.32 4.46
C VAL A 200 -8.18 14.69 3.80
N ARG A 201 -7.09 15.48 3.78
CA ARG A 201 -7.06 16.80 3.14
C ARG A 201 -7.37 16.72 1.66
N GLU A 202 -6.79 15.75 0.96
CA GLU A 202 -7.01 15.53 -0.46
C GLU A 202 -8.47 15.17 -0.77
N HIS A 203 -9.09 14.31 0.05
CA HIS A 203 -10.51 14.00 -0.10
C HIS A 203 -11.40 15.24 0.07
N ILE A 204 -11.15 16.06 1.10
CA ILE A 204 -11.88 17.31 1.31
C ILE A 204 -11.71 18.23 0.10
N HIS A 205 -10.49 18.39 -0.42
CA HIS A 205 -10.22 19.23 -1.59
C HIS A 205 -10.99 18.73 -2.83
N TYR A 206 -11.02 17.43 -3.07
CA TYR A 206 -11.74 16.81 -4.18
C TYR A 206 -13.24 17.15 -4.13
N VAL A 207 -13.89 16.87 -2.99
CA VAL A 207 -15.34 17.08 -2.81
C VAL A 207 -15.70 18.57 -2.87
N THR A 208 -14.85 19.45 -2.34
CA THR A 208 -15.16 20.89 -2.24
C THR A 208 -14.91 21.64 -3.54
N HIS A 209 -13.90 21.26 -4.32
CA HIS A 209 -13.43 22.07 -5.44
C HIS A 209 -13.48 21.38 -6.80
N ILE A 210 -13.43 20.05 -6.86
CA ILE A 210 -13.32 19.30 -8.12
C ILE A 210 -14.69 18.76 -8.52
N ASP A 211 -15.38 18.08 -7.59
CA ASP A 211 -16.72 17.54 -7.84
C ASP A 211 -17.74 18.65 -8.15
N ARG A 212 -17.65 19.78 -7.44
CA ARG A 212 -18.50 20.97 -7.68
C ARG A 212 -18.28 21.64 -9.04
N ARG A 213 -17.12 21.46 -9.68
CA ARG A 213 -16.85 21.98 -11.02
C ARG A 213 -17.34 21.05 -12.13
N MET A 214 -17.70 19.81 -11.79
CA MET A 214 -18.17 18.80 -12.73
C MET A 214 -19.66 18.45 -12.57
N SER A 215 -20.35 19.05 -11.58
CA SER A 215 -21.80 19.03 -11.49
C SER A 215 -22.40 20.14 -12.37
N PRO A 216 -23.31 19.82 -13.32
CA PRO A 216 -23.91 20.78 -14.25
C PRO A 216 -24.82 21.82 -13.57
#